data_AF-A0AAD3HRK1-F1
#
_entry.id   AF-A0AAD3HRK1-F1
#
_cell.length_a   1.000
_cell.length_b   1.000
_cell.length_c   1.000
_cell.angle_alpha   90.00
_cell.angle_beta   90.00
_cell.angle_gamma   90.00
#
_symmetry.space_group_name_H-M   'P 1'
#
loop_
_entity.id
_entity.type
_entity.pdbx_description
1 polymer ?
#
loop_
_entity_poly.entity_id
_entity_poly.type
_entity_poly.pdbx_seq_one_letter_code
_entity_poly.pdbx_strand_id
1 'polypeptide(L)'
;MVRKSAILIGVGATVAIGGAGYLAYHLRSNSKAVAVSSGEGVANGSVAPEPLITSEVQEDRSHPADGAAEATPDPLSAMLKGNEALLSEQERALVSELLQLDQGHLFEGWPEPGTADSSKRQLVDQLVLLHRSYHGGLPAYVRNAKKLLQESREGTNPFEGYVPSVPSGVRLDFGSPDYLA
;
A
#
# COMPACT_ATOMS: atom_id res chain seq x y z
N MET A 1 10.26 -76.97 -9.48
CA MET A 1 10.16 -77.25 -8.03
C MET A 1 10.90 -76.17 -7.26
N VAL A 2 10.42 -75.90 -6.04
CA VAL A 2 10.88 -74.95 -5.00
C VAL A 2 10.38 -73.52 -5.14
N ARG A 3 9.32 -73.28 -4.36
CA ARG A 3 8.77 -71.99 -3.92
C ARG A 3 9.65 -71.44 -2.80
N LYS A 4 9.81 -70.12 -2.71
CA LYS A 4 9.93 -69.43 -1.41
C LYS A 4 9.08 -68.16 -1.44
N SER A 5 7.98 -68.24 -0.70
CA SER A 5 7.17 -67.11 -0.27
C SER A 5 7.88 -66.35 0.84
N ALA A 6 7.73 -65.03 0.86
CA ALA A 6 7.76 -64.25 2.08
C ALA A 6 6.76 -63.10 1.94
N ILE A 7 5.66 -63.23 2.67
CA ILE A 7 4.68 -62.19 2.98
C ILE A 7 5.28 -61.40 4.16
N LEU A 8 5.30 -60.08 4.09
CA LEU A 8 5.13 -59.27 5.30
C LEU A 8 4.33 -58.00 5.00
N ILE A 9 3.35 -57.81 5.88
CA ILE A 9 2.30 -56.81 5.93
C ILE A 9 2.89 -55.52 6.52
N GLY A 10 2.51 -54.35 6.00
CA GLY A 10 2.86 -53.07 6.61
C GLY A 10 2.13 -51.91 5.96
N VAL A 11 1.02 -51.51 6.58
CA VAL A 11 0.08 -50.45 6.22
C VAL A 11 0.78 -49.08 6.10
N GLY A 12 0.50 -48.34 5.02
CA GLY A 12 0.87 -46.93 4.87
C GLY A 12 -0.16 -46.23 3.97
N ALA A 13 -1.01 -45.41 4.58
CA ALA A 13 -2.16 -44.76 3.97
C ALA A 13 -1.77 -43.85 2.79
N THR A 14 -2.46 -44.01 1.66
CA THR A 14 -2.51 -43.03 0.58
C THR A 14 -3.38 -41.84 1.01
N VAL A 15 -2.76 -40.68 1.22
CA VAL A 15 -3.45 -39.39 1.12
C VAL A 15 -3.05 -38.78 -0.22
N ALA A 16 -4.02 -38.67 -1.12
CA ALA A 16 -3.91 -37.94 -2.37
C ALA A 16 -4.93 -36.81 -2.36
N ILE A 17 -4.60 -35.76 -3.13
CA ILE A 17 -5.42 -34.61 -3.58
C ILE A 17 -5.35 -33.40 -2.60
N GLY A 18 -4.89 -32.20 -2.99
CA GLY A 18 -4.53 -31.68 -4.31
C GLY A 18 -4.06 -30.21 -4.25
N GLY A 19 -3.68 -29.66 -5.42
CA GLY A 19 -3.34 -28.25 -5.65
C GLY A 19 -1.82 -27.99 -5.67
N ALA A 20 -1.11 -28.11 -6.80
CA ALA A 20 -1.05 -27.19 -7.93
C ALA A 20 -0.60 -25.77 -7.54
N GLY A 21 0.63 -25.39 -7.93
CA GLY A 21 1.04 -23.98 -8.03
C GLY A 21 2.44 -23.64 -7.53
N TYR A 22 3.48 -24.11 -8.24
CA TYR A 22 4.81 -23.47 -8.21
C TYR A 22 4.68 -22.09 -8.87
N LEU A 23 5.12 -21.02 -8.20
CA LEU A 23 5.44 -19.75 -8.87
C LEU A 23 6.89 -19.39 -8.57
N ALA A 24 7.72 -19.67 -9.58
CA ALA A 24 9.08 -19.19 -9.70
C ALA A 24 9.05 -17.68 -10.03
N TYR A 25 9.79 -16.90 -9.25
CA TYR A 25 9.93 -15.47 -9.45
C TYR A 25 10.96 -15.21 -10.57
N HIS A 26 10.50 -14.91 -11.78
CA HIS A 26 11.37 -14.40 -12.84
C HIS A 26 11.51 -12.89 -12.71
N LEU A 27 12.67 -12.44 -12.21
CA LEU A 27 13.14 -11.07 -12.41
C LEU A 27 13.34 -10.81 -13.91
N ARG A 28 12.45 -10.02 -14.51
CA ARG A 28 12.67 -9.44 -15.84
C ARG A 28 13.39 -8.11 -15.66
N SER A 29 14.72 -8.13 -15.76
CA SER A 29 15.51 -6.93 -15.98
C SER A 29 15.18 -6.35 -17.36
N ASN A 30 14.63 -5.15 -17.39
CA ASN A 30 14.42 -4.40 -18.63
C ASN A 30 15.51 -3.33 -18.74
N SER A 31 16.72 -3.74 -19.13
CA SER A 31 17.77 -2.81 -19.56
C SER A 31 17.51 -2.40 -21.01
N LYS A 32 16.61 -1.44 -21.21
CA LYS A 32 16.52 -0.73 -22.48
C LYS A 32 17.65 0.30 -22.52
N ALA A 33 18.68 -0.03 -23.30
CA ALA A 33 19.79 0.86 -23.62
C ALA A 33 19.25 2.18 -24.17
N VAL A 34 19.47 3.27 -23.44
CA VAL A 34 19.34 4.64 -23.94
C VAL A 34 20.66 4.96 -24.65
N ALA A 35 20.60 4.99 -25.98
CA ALA A 35 21.66 5.55 -26.79
C ALA A 35 21.67 7.07 -26.57
N VAL A 36 22.71 7.57 -25.89
CA VAL A 36 23.04 8.99 -25.83
C VAL A 36 23.56 9.40 -27.20
N SER A 37 22.75 10.14 -27.94
CA SER A 37 23.17 10.87 -29.14
C SER A 37 23.44 12.31 -28.75
N SER A 38 24.72 12.66 -28.72
CA SER A 38 25.22 14.04 -28.58
C SER A 38 24.72 14.89 -29.74
N GLY A 39 24.18 16.07 -29.43
CA GLY A 39 23.85 17.11 -30.38
C GLY A 39 24.04 18.47 -29.71
N GLU A 40 25.26 19.00 -29.80
CA GLU A 40 25.54 20.42 -29.61
C GLU A 40 25.01 21.22 -30.80
N GLY A 41 24.33 22.34 -30.52
CA GLY A 41 23.81 23.25 -31.52
C GLY A 41 23.49 24.60 -30.88
N VAL A 42 24.32 25.59 -31.20
CA VAL A 42 24.59 26.85 -30.51
C VAL A 42 23.67 28.02 -30.96
N ALA A 43 23.31 28.85 -29.98
CA ALA A 43 23.13 30.32 -29.97
C ALA A 43 21.97 31.08 -30.65
N ASN A 44 21.67 32.19 -29.94
CA ASN A 44 21.12 33.50 -30.32
C ASN A 44 19.63 33.55 -30.68
N GLY A 45 18.78 34.39 -30.07
CA GLY A 45 19.01 35.68 -29.44
C GLY A 45 18.31 36.75 -30.28
N SER A 46 17.19 37.32 -29.82
CA SER A 46 16.76 38.68 -30.19
C SER A 46 15.54 39.10 -29.39
N VAL A 47 15.62 40.31 -28.85
CA VAL A 47 14.60 41.02 -28.05
C VAL A 47 13.87 42.03 -28.95
N ALA A 48 12.65 42.40 -28.52
CA ALA A 48 11.87 43.61 -28.81
C ALA A 48 10.78 43.50 -29.90
N PRO A 49 9.78 44.41 -29.90
CA PRO A 49 8.81 44.67 -28.82
C PRO A 49 7.34 44.70 -29.34
N GLU A 50 6.38 44.88 -28.43
CA GLU A 50 4.92 44.98 -28.65
C GLU A 50 4.46 46.00 -29.71
N PRO A 51 3.18 45.88 -30.15
CA PRO A 51 2.37 47.09 -30.24
C PRO A 51 0.98 47.00 -29.58
N LEU A 52 0.71 48.04 -28.78
CA LEU A 52 -0.53 48.78 -28.54
C LEU A 52 -1.91 48.13 -28.76
N ILE A 53 -2.63 48.02 -27.64
CA ILE A 53 -4.00 48.49 -27.32
C ILE A 53 -4.94 48.77 -28.51
N THR A 54 -6.08 48.05 -28.54
CA THR A 54 -7.36 48.69 -28.87
C THR A 54 -8.44 48.24 -27.89
N SER A 55 -9.05 49.22 -27.24
CA SER A 55 -10.21 49.12 -26.37
C SER A 55 -11.48 48.94 -27.19
N GLU A 56 -12.20 47.84 -27.00
CA GLU A 56 -13.61 47.74 -27.35
C GLU A 56 -14.42 47.45 -26.09
N VAL A 57 -15.19 48.47 -25.70
CA VAL A 57 -16.31 48.36 -24.78
C VAL A 57 -17.44 47.69 -25.54
N GLN A 58 -17.95 46.57 -25.03
CA GLN A 58 -19.28 46.10 -25.39
C GLN A 58 -19.99 45.57 -24.14
N GLU A 59 -20.86 46.43 -23.61
CA GLU A 59 -21.89 46.09 -22.63
C GLU A 59 -22.91 45.09 -23.20
N ASP A 60 -23.56 44.43 -22.27
CA ASP A 60 -24.87 43.78 -22.38
C ASP A 60 -24.95 42.47 -23.16
N ARG A 61 -24.77 41.36 -22.42
CA ARG A 61 -25.76 40.27 -22.44
C ARG A 61 -25.97 39.73 -21.03
N SER A 62 -27.08 40.16 -20.44
CA SER A 62 -27.83 39.43 -19.43
C SER A 62 -27.77 37.91 -19.67
N HIS A 63 -27.25 37.15 -18.70
CA HIS A 63 -27.50 35.71 -18.55
C HIS A 63 -27.97 35.46 -17.12
N PRO A 64 -29.04 34.68 -16.93
CA PRO A 64 -29.68 34.49 -15.64
C PRO A 64 -28.78 33.66 -14.72
N ALA A 65 -28.87 34.00 -13.43
CA ALA A 65 -28.43 33.16 -12.34
C ALA A 65 -29.12 31.80 -12.42
N ASP A 66 -28.36 30.76 -12.70
CA ASP A 66 -28.55 29.41 -12.17
C ASP A 66 -27.25 28.63 -12.41
N GLY A 67 -26.20 29.08 -11.71
CA GLY A 67 -25.06 28.23 -11.43
C GLY A 67 -25.48 27.23 -10.37
N ALA A 68 -26.17 26.17 -10.80
CA ALA A 68 -26.15 24.92 -10.05
C ALA A 68 -24.68 24.55 -9.91
N ALA A 69 -24.12 24.76 -8.72
CA ALA A 69 -22.81 24.26 -8.37
C ALA A 69 -22.83 22.77 -8.71
N GLU A 70 -22.14 22.39 -9.78
CA GLU A 70 -21.84 20.99 -10.07
C GLU A 70 -21.10 20.48 -8.84
N ALA A 71 -21.82 19.79 -7.97
CA ALA A 71 -21.26 19.15 -6.81
C ALA A 71 -20.26 18.12 -7.34
N THR A 72 -18.97 18.43 -7.24
CA THR A 72 -17.91 17.45 -7.44
C THR A 72 -18.29 16.22 -6.64
N PRO A 73 -18.36 15.03 -7.26
CA PRO A 73 -18.81 13.84 -6.57
C PRO A 73 -17.90 13.59 -5.36
N ASP A 74 -18.49 13.33 -4.20
CA ASP A 74 -17.77 12.94 -3.01
C ASP A 74 -16.78 11.81 -3.39
N PRO A 75 -15.46 11.97 -3.15
CA PRO A 75 -14.47 10.97 -3.53
C PRO A 75 -14.77 9.57 -2.97
N LEU A 76 -15.45 9.49 -1.82
CA LEU A 76 -15.88 8.23 -1.24
C LEU A 76 -16.97 7.56 -2.09
N SER A 77 -18.03 8.29 -2.45
CA SER A 77 -19.11 7.77 -3.31
C SER A 77 -18.60 7.40 -4.70
N ALA A 78 -17.68 8.19 -5.27
CA ALA A 78 -17.07 7.89 -6.56
C ALA A 78 -16.27 6.57 -6.53
N MET A 79 -15.56 6.29 -5.44
CA MET A 79 -14.79 5.07 -5.28
C MET A 79 -15.67 3.84 -5.03
N LEU A 80 -16.67 3.96 -4.15
CA LEU A 80 -17.47 2.82 -3.70
C LEU A 80 -18.67 2.49 -4.59
N LYS A 81 -19.10 3.40 -5.48
CA LYS A 81 -20.13 3.16 -6.50
C LYS A 81 -21.45 2.58 -5.92
N GLY A 82 -21.96 3.14 -4.83
CA GLY A 82 -23.18 2.68 -4.18
C GLY A 82 -22.98 1.63 -3.09
N ASN A 83 -21.77 1.05 -2.97
CA ASN A 83 -21.45 0.08 -1.91
C ASN A 83 -21.30 0.72 -0.53
N GLU A 84 -21.31 2.06 -0.43
CA GLU A 84 -21.28 2.77 0.84
C GLU A 84 -22.43 2.33 1.77
N ALA A 85 -23.58 1.95 1.22
CA ALA A 85 -24.73 1.43 1.98
C ALA A 85 -24.40 0.20 2.83
N LEU A 86 -23.36 -0.56 2.48
CA LEU A 86 -22.89 -1.72 3.24
C LEU A 86 -22.04 -1.34 4.46
N LEU A 87 -21.61 -0.08 4.56
CA LEU A 87 -20.67 0.41 5.56
C LEU A 87 -21.38 1.21 6.66
N SER A 88 -20.97 1.00 7.92
CA SER A 88 -21.31 1.90 9.03
C SER A 88 -20.66 3.27 8.87
N GLU A 89 -21.12 4.28 9.61
CA GLU A 89 -20.54 5.63 9.56
C GLU A 89 -19.04 5.63 9.94
N GLN A 90 -18.67 4.85 10.95
CA GLN A 90 -17.28 4.72 11.39
C GLN A 90 -16.43 4.01 10.33
N GLU A 91 -16.97 3.00 9.64
CA GLU A 91 -16.28 2.34 8.53
C GLU A 91 -16.10 3.29 7.35
N ARG A 92 -17.09 4.12 7.03
CA ARG A 92 -16.97 5.15 5.98
C ARG A 92 -15.89 6.17 6.32
N ALA A 93 -15.81 6.60 7.58
CA ALA A 93 -14.75 7.49 8.03
C ALA A 93 -13.36 6.85 7.86
N LEU A 94 -13.20 5.59 8.27
CA LEU A 94 -11.95 4.83 8.07
C LEU A 94 -11.59 4.71 6.58
N VAL A 95 -12.56 4.37 5.73
CA VAL A 95 -12.34 4.29 4.28
C VAL A 95 -11.92 5.65 3.72
N SER A 96 -12.59 6.74 4.12
CA SER A 96 -12.24 8.10 3.69
C SER A 96 -10.79 8.46 4.05
N GLU A 97 -10.35 8.14 5.28
CA GLU A 97 -8.96 8.35 5.69
C GLU A 97 -7.97 7.51 4.86
N LEU A 98 -8.32 6.26 4.53
CA LEU A 98 -7.51 5.42 3.66
C LEU A 98 -7.41 5.98 2.23
N LEU A 99 -8.49 6.55 1.70
CA LEU A 99 -8.47 7.22 0.38
C LEU A 99 -7.52 8.43 0.39
N GLN A 100 -7.53 9.24 1.46
CA GLN A 100 -6.61 10.36 1.62
C GLN A 100 -5.13 9.92 1.73
N LEU A 101 -4.88 8.66 2.08
CA LEU A 101 -3.55 8.06 2.18
C LEU A 101 -3.15 7.26 0.93
N ASP A 102 -3.82 7.52 -0.20
CA ASP A 102 -3.60 6.88 -1.50
C ASP A 102 -3.90 5.36 -1.49
N GLN A 103 -4.73 4.87 -0.56
CA GLN A 103 -5.09 3.45 -0.46
C GLN A 103 -6.40 3.10 -1.20
N GLY A 104 -6.75 3.86 -2.23
CA GLY A 104 -7.97 3.64 -3.02
C GLY A 104 -8.02 2.30 -3.76
N HIS A 105 -6.86 1.74 -4.11
CA HIS A 105 -6.74 0.45 -4.79
C HIS A 105 -7.35 -0.73 -4.01
N LEU A 106 -7.57 -0.60 -2.69
CA LEU A 106 -8.24 -1.62 -1.87
C LEU A 106 -9.73 -1.78 -2.24
N PHE A 107 -10.33 -0.74 -2.80
CA PHE A 107 -11.74 -0.67 -3.15
C PHE A 107 -11.96 -0.69 -4.67
N GLU A 108 -10.88 -0.64 -5.44
CA GLU A 108 -10.94 -0.66 -6.89
C GLU A 108 -11.46 -2.01 -7.39
N GLY A 109 -12.31 -1.97 -8.41
CA GLY A 109 -12.90 -3.19 -8.99
C GLY A 109 -13.95 -3.86 -8.12
N TRP A 110 -14.43 -3.22 -7.04
CA TRP A 110 -15.57 -3.73 -6.30
C TRP A 110 -16.79 -3.89 -7.24
N PRO A 111 -17.45 -5.06 -7.24
CA PRO A 111 -18.64 -5.27 -8.05
C PRO A 111 -19.81 -4.44 -7.51
N GLU A 112 -20.85 -4.33 -8.31
CA GLU A 112 -22.09 -3.63 -7.95
C GLU A 112 -22.66 -4.12 -6.60
N PRO A 113 -23.43 -3.28 -5.88
CA PRO A 113 -24.14 -3.67 -4.67
C PRO A 113 -24.99 -4.93 -4.89
N GLY A 114 -25.03 -5.83 -3.89
CA GLY A 114 -25.71 -7.12 -3.98
C GLY A 114 -24.84 -8.25 -4.53
N THR A 115 -23.67 -7.95 -5.11
CA THR A 115 -22.73 -8.96 -5.63
C THR A 115 -21.51 -9.06 -4.72
N ALA A 116 -21.20 -10.26 -4.23
CA ALA A 116 -20.06 -10.54 -3.36
C ALA A 116 -19.98 -9.64 -2.10
N ASP A 117 -21.12 -9.17 -1.61
CA ASP A 117 -21.19 -8.24 -0.47
C ASP A 117 -20.59 -8.83 0.80
N SER A 118 -20.69 -10.15 0.99
CA SER A 118 -20.04 -10.85 2.10
C SER A 118 -18.52 -10.71 2.06
N SER A 119 -17.89 -10.82 0.89
CA SER A 119 -16.45 -10.63 0.72
C SER A 119 -16.04 -9.17 0.95
N LYS A 120 -16.82 -8.20 0.45
CA LYS A 120 -16.61 -6.78 0.74
C LYS A 120 -16.68 -6.50 2.25
N ARG A 121 -17.64 -7.12 2.93
CA ARG A 121 -17.82 -6.99 4.39
C ARG A 121 -16.64 -7.58 5.15
N GLN A 122 -16.21 -8.78 4.79
CA GLN A 122 -15.03 -9.43 5.37
C GLN A 122 -13.76 -8.58 5.25
N LEU A 123 -13.54 -7.95 4.09
CA LEU A 123 -12.40 -7.04 3.91
C LEU A 123 -12.48 -5.87 4.89
N VAL A 124 -13.64 -5.24 5.02
CA VAL A 124 -13.79 -4.10 5.94
C VAL A 124 -13.69 -4.52 7.40
N ASP A 125 -14.21 -5.69 7.78
CA ASP A 125 -14.05 -6.24 9.12
C ASP A 125 -12.57 -6.44 9.47
N GLN A 126 -11.77 -6.92 8.49
CA GLN A 126 -10.32 -7.01 8.63
C GLN A 126 -9.69 -5.61 8.80
N LEU A 127 -10.07 -4.63 7.99
CA LEU A 127 -9.56 -3.26 8.12
C LEU A 127 -9.88 -2.66 9.50
N VAL A 128 -11.09 -2.87 10.02
CA VAL A 128 -11.50 -2.40 11.35
C VAL A 128 -10.69 -3.10 12.44
N LEU A 129 -10.48 -4.42 12.33
CA LEU A 129 -9.64 -5.16 13.27
C LEU A 129 -8.20 -4.62 13.28
N LEU A 130 -7.58 -4.46 12.11
CA LEU A 130 -6.22 -3.91 12.00
C LEU A 130 -6.14 -2.47 12.54
N HIS A 131 -7.14 -1.64 12.24
CA HIS A 131 -7.20 -0.28 12.75
C HIS A 131 -7.23 -0.23 14.28
N ARG A 132 -7.85 -1.22 14.93
CA ARG A 132 -7.88 -1.32 16.40
C ARG A 132 -6.61 -1.92 17.00
N SER A 133 -5.94 -2.81 16.28
CA SER A 133 -4.76 -3.52 16.78
C SER A 133 -3.49 -2.67 16.80
N TYR A 134 -3.40 -1.63 15.97
CA TYR A 134 -2.23 -0.76 15.89
C TYR A 134 -2.43 0.55 16.66
N HIS A 135 -1.41 1.01 17.40
CA HIS A 135 -1.46 2.29 18.09
C HIS A 135 -1.58 3.46 17.09
N GLY A 136 -2.66 4.24 17.19
CA GLY A 136 -3.00 5.27 16.21
C GLY A 136 -3.61 4.74 14.90
N GLY A 137 -3.88 3.43 14.84
CA GLY A 137 -4.58 2.76 13.74
C GLY A 137 -3.85 2.72 12.41
N LEU A 138 -4.56 2.21 11.39
CA LEU A 138 -4.05 2.10 10.03
C LEU A 138 -3.48 3.41 9.46
N PRO A 139 -4.09 4.60 9.70
CA PRO A 139 -3.50 5.86 9.23
C PRO A 139 -2.12 6.16 9.81
N ALA A 140 -1.91 5.87 11.10
CA ALA A 140 -0.59 6.03 11.71
C ALA A 140 0.41 5.02 11.12
N TYR A 141 -0.02 3.77 10.92
CA TYR A 141 0.81 2.74 10.30
C TYR A 141 1.32 3.16 8.91
N VAL A 142 0.43 3.61 8.02
CA VAL A 142 0.80 4.02 6.65
C VAL A 142 1.74 5.22 6.67
N ARG A 143 1.48 6.22 7.52
CA ARG A 143 2.36 7.40 7.66
C ARG A 143 3.74 7.01 8.18
N ASN A 144 3.80 6.16 9.20
CA ASN A 144 5.05 5.65 9.74
C ASN A 144 5.82 4.82 8.71
N ALA A 145 5.14 3.99 7.94
CA ALA A 145 5.76 3.21 6.86
C ALA A 145 6.37 4.13 5.78
N LYS A 146 5.63 5.15 5.31
CA LYS A 146 6.14 6.16 4.37
C LYS A 146 7.39 6.86 4.92
N LYS A 147 7.36 7.25 6.21
CA LYS A 147 8.51 7.86 6.89
C LYS A 147 9.72 6.93 6.96
N LEU A 148 9.55 5.69 7.43
CA LEU A 148 10.64 4.72 7.57
C LEU A 148 11.27 4.36 6.21
N LEU A 149 10.46 4.26 5.16
CA LEU A 149 10.97 4.05 3.79
C LEU A 149 11.78 5.26 3.31
N GLN A 150 11.34 6.47 3.63
CA GLN A 150 12.06 7.71 3.31
C GLN A 150 13.41 7.80 4.06
N GLU A 151 13.41 7.52 5.36
CA GLU A 151 14.61 7.51 6.20
C GLU A 151 15.59 6.40 5.76
N SER A 152 15.07 5.22 5.40
CA SER A 152 15.88 4.13 4.86
C SER A 152 16.51 4.51 3.51
N ARG A 153 15.81 5.28 2.67
CA ARG A 153 16.36 5.80 1.41
C ARG A 153 17.47 6.82 1.65
N GLU A 154 17.32 7.64 2.68
CA GLU A 154 18.30 8.66 3.06
C GLU A 154 19.50 8.10 3.82
N GLY A 155 19.41 6.85 4.29
CA GLY A 155 20.47 6.22 5.07
C GLY A 155 20.57 6.73 6.51
N THR A 156 19.50 7.33 7.04
CA THR A 156 19.45 7.89 8.39
C THR A 156 19.65 6.78 9.43
N ASN A 157 20.78 6.81 10.15
CA ASN A 157 21.06 5.89 11.24
C ASN A 157 20.79 6.59 12.59
N PRO A 158 19.76 6.19 13.35
CA PRO A 158 19.49 6.82 14.65
C PRO A 158 20.57 6.53 15.70
N PHE A 159 21.47 5.58 15.44
CA PHE A 159 22.58 5.21 16.34
C PHE A 159 23.92 5.80 15.91
N GLU A 160 23.94 6.73 14.95
CA GLU A 160 25.17 7.43 14.59
C GLU A 160 25.76 8.17 15.80
N GLY A 161 27.05 8.01 16.04
CA GLY A 161 27.74 8.57 17.22
C GLY A 161 27.60 7.75 18.50
N TYR A 162 26.79 6.68 18.53
CA TYR A 162 26.73 5.76 19.66
C TYR A 162 27.77 4.65 19.53
N VAL A 163 28.45 4.34 20.64
CA VAL A 163 29.38 3.21 20.75
C VAL A 163 28.75 2.15 21.65
N PRO A 164 28.55 0.92 21.18
CA PRO A 164 28.00 -0.14 22.02
C PRO A 164 29.00 -0.51 23.12
N SER A 165 28.53 -0.58 24.37
CA SER A 165 29.31 -1.06 25.52
C SER A 165 28.65 -2.30 26.12
N VAL A 166 29.45 -3.33 26.40
CA VAL A 166 28.96 -4.53 27.09
C VAL A 166 28.97 -4.24 28.61
N PRO A 167 27.82 -4.34 29.30
CA PRO A 167 27.79 -4.21 30.76
C PRO A 167 28.49 -5.39 31.43
N SER A 168 29.11 -5.17 32.60
CA SER A 168 29.68 -6.25 33.39
C SER A 168 28.58 -7.18 33.89
N GLY A 169 28.59 -8.44 33.47
CA GLY A 169 27.71 -9.49 33.98
C GLY A 169 28.44 -10.43 34.93
N VAL A 170 27.68 -11.19 35.72
CA VAL A 170 28.20 -12.29 36.53
C VAL A 170 27.71 -13.61 35.93
N ARG A 171 28.58 -14.60 35.84
CA ARG A 171 28.20 -15.94 35.39
C ARG A 171 27.60 -16.70 36.58
N LEU A 172 26.36 -17.15 36.44
CA LEU A 172 25.71 -17.97 37.47
C LEU A 172 25.99 -19.44 37.18
N ASP A 173 26.68 -20.12 38.09
CA ASP A 173 26.86 -21.56 38.04
C ASP A 173 25.73 -22.25 38.83
N PHE A 174 25.11 -23.28 38.24
CA PHE A 174 24.01 -24.03 38.85
C PHE A 174 24.48 -24.70 40.15
N GLY A 175 23.76 -24.46 41.25
CA GLY A 175 24.14 -24.98 42.57
C GLY A 175 25.26 -24.21 43.26
N SER A 176 25.57 -22.98 42.81
CA SER A 176 26.51 -22.11 43.52
C SER A 176 26.04 -21.85 44.97
N PRO A 177 26.95 -21.96 45.97
CA PRO A 177 26.61 -21.76 47.38
C PRO A 177 26.10 -20.34 47.68
N ASP A 178 26.42 -19.36 46.83
CA ASP A 178 25.96 -17.98 46.98
C ASP A 178 24.43 -17.83 46.77
N TYR A 179 23.76 -18.84 46.20
CA TYR A 179 22.34 -18.79 45.79
C TYR A 179 21.48 -19.98 46.29
N LEU A 180 21.96 -20.77 47.27
CA LEU A 180 21.26 -21.97 47.80
C LEU A 180 20.51 -21.74 49.12
N ALA A 181 20.01 -20.52 49.37
CA ALA A 181 19.26 -20.18 50.58
C ALA A 181 17.81 -20.71 50.58
#